data_AF-D2ZQM8-F1
#
_entry.id   AF-D2ZQM8-F1
#
_cell.length_a   1.000
_cell.length_b   1.000
_cell.length_c   1.000
_cell.angle_alpha   90.00
_cell.angle_beta   90.00
_cell.angle_gamma   90.00
#
_symmetry.space_group_name_H-M   'P 1'
#
loop_
_entity.id
_entity.type
_entity.pdbx_description
1 polymer ?
#
loop_
_entity_poly.entity_id
_entity_poly.type
_entity_poly.pdbx_seq_one_letter_code
_entity_poly.pdbx_strand_id
1 'polypeptide(L)' 'MSLLENTDKIHTTQMGVGRIKRNLKLNTDDVVGYCISKIKDKNAKISRKGKNYYVEADGCIITVNASSYTIITAHLK' A
#
# COMPACT_ATOMS: atom_id res chain seq x y z
N MET A 1 5.79 14.47 -8.25
CA MET A 1 4.53 13.71 -8.35
C MET A 1 4.31 12.97 -7.04
N SER A 2 3.07 13.01 -6.55
CA SER A 2 2.63 12.38 -5.32
C SER A 2 2.18 10.93 -5.55
N LEU A 3 2.03 10.17 -4.47
CA LEU A 3 1.49 8.80 -4.53
C LEU A 3 0.05 8.77 -5.05
N LEU A 4 -0.78 9.76 -4.68
CA LEU A 4 -2.20 9.82 -5.07
C LEU A 4 -2.39 10.07 -6.57
N GLU A 5 -1.53 10.89 -7.17
CA GLU A 5 -1.56 11.17 -8.62
C GLU A 5 -1.14 9.95 -9.48
N ASN A 6 -0.60 8.90 -8.87
CA ASN A 6 -0.04 7.74 -9.57
C ASN A 6 -0.65 6.42 -9.05
N THR A 7 -1.88 6.46 -8.53
CA THR A 7 -2.53 5.24 -8.01
C THR A 7 -2.72 4.15 -9.06
N ASP A 8 -2.81 4.52 -10.33
CA ASP A 8 -2.85 3.64 -11.51
C ASP A 8 -1.56 2.83 -11.71
N LYS A 9 -0.42 3.33 -11.22
CA LYS A 9 0.87 2.66 -11.31
C LYS A 9 1.12 1.70 -10.15
N ILE A 10 0.26 1.71 -9.13
CA ILE A 10 0.47 0.89 -7.94
C ILE A 10 0.25 -0.58 -8.28
N HIS A 11 1.26 -1.39 -7.99
CA HIS A 11 1.21 -2.83 -8.19
C HIS A 11 1.96 -3.56 -7.07
N THR A 12 1.94 -4.89 -7.06
CA THR A 12 2.84 -5.68 -6.20
C THR A 12 3.30 -6.93 -6.95
N THR A 13 4.21 -7.71 -6.36
CA THR A 13 4.63 -9.00 -6.90
C THR A 13 3.74 -10.12 -6.36
N GLN A 14 3.73 -11.30 -6.98
CA GLN A 14 2.99 -12.46 -6.45
C GLN A 14 3.40 -12.81 -5.01
N MET A 15 4.69 -12.73 -4.70
CA MET A 15 5.18 -12.90 -3.34
C MET A 15 4.70 -11.77 -2.40
N GLY A 16 4.64 -10.54 -2.90
CA GLY A 16 4.08 -9.39 -2.20
C GLY A 16 2.61 -9.59 -1.84
N VAL A 17 1.79 -10.08 -2.77
CA VAL A 17 0.38 -10.45 -2.52
C VAL A 17 0.27 -11.37 -1.31
N GLY A 18 1.03 -12.48 -1.30
CA GLY A 18 0.98 -13.45 -0.19
C GLY A 18 1.40 -12.85 1.16
N ARG A 19 2.45 -12.03 1.18
CA ARG A 19 2.91 -11.34 2.40
C ARG A 19 1.86 -10.35 2.92
N ILE A 20 1.30 -9.55 2.02
CA ILE A 20 0.27 -8.55 2.37
C ILE A 20 -1.00 -9.22 2.90
N LYS A 21 -1.52 -10.25 2.21
CA LYS A 21 -2.70 -10.99 2.68
C LYS A 21 -2.52 -11.50 4.11
N ARG A 22 -1.37 -12.14 4.38
CA ARG A 22 -1.06 -12.69 5.70
C ARG A 22 -0.98 -11.60 6.77
N ASN A 23 -0.25 -10.52 6.49
CA ASN A 23 0.01 -9.45 7.45
C ASN A 23 -1.24 -8.64 7.79
N LEU A 24 -2.16 -8.48 6.83
CA LEU A 24 -3.42 -7.77 7.00
C LEU A 24 -4.61 -8.69 7.32
N LYS A 25 -4.38 -10.01 7.38
CA LYS A 25 -5.42 -11.04 7.57
C LYS A 25 -6.55 -10.92 6.54
N LEU A 26 -6.21 -10.66 5.28
CA LEU A 26 -7.18 -10.47 4.21
C LEU A 26 -7.68 -11.79 3.63
N ASN A 27 -8.99 -11.85 3.39
CA ASN A 27 -9.65 -12.90 2.62
C ASN A 27 -10.19 -12.35 1.28
N THR A 28 -9.31 -11.69 0.51
CA THR A 28 -9.63 -11.19 -0.84
C THR A 28 -8.49 -11.53 -1.80
N ASP A 29 -8.81 -11.72 -3.07
CA ASP A 29 -7.82 -11.87 -4.15
C ASP A 29 -7.33 -10.52 -4.69
N ASP A 30 -8.14 -9.48 -4.55
CA ASP A 30 -7.77 -8.12 -4.96
C ASP A 30 -7.03 -7.36 -3.85
N VAL A 31 -5.80 -7.78 -3.59
CA VAL A 31 -4.93 -7.17 -2.60
C VAL A 31 -4.50 -5.75 -2.99
N VAL A 32 -4.26 -5.53 -4.28
CA VAL A 32 -3.82 -4.22 -4.78
C VAL A 32 -4.96 -3.21 -4.65
N GLY A 33 -6.17 -3.56 -5.09
CA GLY A 33 -7.36 -2.72 -4.92
C GLY A 33 -7.66 -2.43 -3.46
N TYR A 34 -7.53 -3.43 -2.56
CA TYR A 34 -7.63 -3.20 -1.11
C TYR A 34 -6.64 -2.11 -0.66
N CYS A 35 -5.35 -2.25 -0.97
CA CYS A 35 -4.35 -1.25 -0.58
C CYS A 35 -4.63 0.13 -1.19
N ILE A 36 -5.01 0.20 -2.47
CA ILE A 36 -5.35 1.48 -3.13
C ILE A 36 -6.55 2.14 -2.42
N SER A 37 -7.56 1.38 -2.01
CA SER A 37 -8.71 1.92 -1.26
C SER A 37 -8.28 2.59 0.05
N LYS A 38 -7.32 1.99 0.78
CA LYS A 38 -6.77 2.55 2.03
C LYS A 38 -5.89 3.76 1.76
N ILE A 39 -5.15 3.77 0.65
CA ILE A 39 -4.33 4.91 0.23
C ILE A 39 -5.22 6.13 -0.14
N LYS A 40 -6.39 5.88 -0.72
CA LYS A 40 -7.36 6.91 -1.11
C LYS A 40 -8.28 7.35 0.04
N ASP A 41 -8.19 6.72 1.22
CA ASP A 41 -9.00 7.12 2.36
C ASP A 41 -8.70 8.57 2.75
N LYS A 42 -9.73 9.36 3.05
CA LYS A 42 -9.59 10.77 3.44
C LYS A 42 -8.75 10.99 4.70
N ASN A 43 -8.66 9.98 5.56
CA ASN A 43 -7.88 10.01 6.80
C ASN A 43 -6.48 9.40 6.62
N ALA A 44 -6.13 8.94 5.41
CA ALA A 44 -4.83 8.36 5.13
C ALA A 44 -3.73 9.40 5.33
N LYS A 45 -2.76 9.08 6.18
CA LYS A 45 -1.57 9.91 6.41
C LYS A 45 -0.44 9.39 5.56
N ILE A 46 -0.10 10.14 4.51
CA ILE A 46 0.97 9.80 3.58
C ILE A 46 2.23 10.57 3.97
N SER A 47 3.33 9.85 4.17
CA SER A 47 4.66 10.42 4.34
C SER A 47 5.65 9.74 3.42
N ARG A 48 6.71 10.45 3.02
CA ARG A 48 7.82 9.86 2.24
C ARG A 48 9.08 9.89 3.08
N LYS A 49 9.77 8.75 3.19
CA LYS A 49 11.09 8.63 3.80
C LYS A 49 12.03 7.95 2.81
N GLY A 50 12.93 8.74 2.23
CA GLY A 50 13.84 8.28 1.17
C GLY A 50 13.09 7.70 -0.04
N LYS A 51 13.35 6.42 -0.31
CA LYS A 51 12.80 5.70 -1.49
C LYS A 51 11.38 5.16 -1.29
N ASN A 52 10.76 5.34 -0.13
CA ASN A 52 9.47 4.75 0.20
C ASN A 52 8.44 5.80 0.64
N TYR A 53 7.20 5.61 0.20
CA TYR A 53 6.02 6.14 0.83
C TYR A 53 5.56 5.22 1.95
N TYR A 54 5.11 5.81 3.04
CA TYR A 54 4.43 5.16 4.15
C TYR A 54 3.04 5.77 4.24
N VAL A 55 2.02 4.92 4.24
CA VAL A 55 0.62 5.32 4.35
C VAL A 55 0.04 4.66 5.59
N GLU A 56 -0.39 5.48 6.54
CA GLU A 56 -1.14 5.02 7.71
C GLU A 56 -2.63 5.30 7.47
N ALA A 57 -3.45 4.26 7.45
CA ALA A 57 -4.89 4.35 7.23
C ALA A 57 -5.59 3.15 7.89
N ASP A 58 -6.72 3.39 8.55
CA ASP A 58 -7.59 2.34 9.10
C ASP A 58 -6.84 1.24 9.89
N GLY A 59 -5.96 1.66 10.80
CA GLY A 59 -5.19 0.75 11.65
C GLY A 59 -4.15 -0.09 10.91
N CYS A 60 -3.79 0.24 9.67
CA CYS A 60 -2.73 -0.43 8.94
C CYS A 60 -1.68 0.55 8.39
N ILE A 61 -0.50 0.01 8.09
CA ILE A 61 0.60 0.72 7.46
C ILE A 61 0.90 0.05 6.13
N ILE A 62 0.91 0.83 5.05
CA ILE A 62 1.26 0.39 3.69
C ILE A 62 2.57 1.07 3.29
N THR A 63 3.54 0.28 2.85
CA THR A 63 4.82 0.80 2.34
C THR A 63 4.88 0.60 0.82
N VAL A 64 5.03 1.71 0.08
CA VAL A 64 5.09 1.72 -1.39
C VAL A 64 6.42 2.29 -1.84
N ASN A 65 7.10 1.65 -2.79
CA ASN A 65 8.29 2.23 -3.39
C ASN A 65 7.94 3.50 -4.18
N ALA A 66 8.70 4.58 -4.00
CA ALA A 66 8.38 5.87 -4.62
C ALA A 66 8.74 5.98 -6.11
N SER A 67 9.55 5.06 -6.63
CA SER A 67 9.96 5.02 -8.04
C SER A 67 9.13 4.00 -8.82
N SER A 68 9.07 2.76 -8.33
CA SER A 68 8.38 1.66 -9.01
C SER A 68 6.90 1.54 -8.67
N TYR A 69 6.40 2.30 -7.70
CA TYR A 69 5.03 2.20 -7.18
C TYR A 69 4.64 0.78 -6.70
N THR A 70 5.65 -0.04 -6.40
CA THR A 70 5.44 -1.40 -5.88
C THR A 70 5.08 -1.34 -4.41
N ILE A 71 3.95 -1.93 -4.01
CA ILE A 71 3.63 -2.19 -2.60
C ILE A 71 4.62 -3.23 -2.09
N ILE A 72 5.55 -2.80 -1.23
CA ILE A 72 6.60 -3.64 -0.65
C ILE A 72 6.00 -4.52 0.44
N THR A 73 5.16 -3.93 1.29
CA THR A 73 4.45 -4.61 2.38
C THR A 73 3.26 -3.77 2.82
N ALA A 74 2.30 -4.41 3.47
CA ALA A 74 1.32 -3.76 4.30
C ALA A 74 1.04 -4.64 5.52
N HIS A 75 0.75 -4.05 6.67
CA HIS A 75 0.50 -4.77 7.92
C HIS A 75 -0.39 -3.96 8.87
N LEU A 76 -1.05 -4.66 9.80
CA LEU A 76 -1.74 -4.00 10.91
C LEU A 76 -0.72 -3.21 11.74
N LYS A 77 -1.16 -2.07 12.29
CA LYS A 77 -0.35 -1.25 13.19
C LYS A 77 -0.14 -1.93 14.53
#